data_AF-A0A914D9R2-F1
#
_entry.id   AF-A0A914D9R2-F1
#
_cell.length_a   1.000
_cell.length_b   1.000
_cell.length_c   1.000
_cell.angle_alpha   90.00
_cell.angle_beta   90.00
_cell.angle_gamma   90.00
#
_symmetry.space_group_name_H-M   'P 1'
#
loop_
_entity.id
_entity.type
_entity.pdbx_description
1 polymer ?
#
loop_
_entity_poly.entity_id
_entity_poly.type
_entity_poly.pdbx_seq_one_letter_code
_entity_poly.pdbx_strand_id
1 'polypeptide(L)'
;MSITIASPLPNSPPSSPSRQITVVDVYDLAASIGKDFELLIDQYGKESIHNLMPKVISALETLEAFANVNEKENAQIIDLQKTIECLEKEKQLRMQDKLRLEKDIVEVEESFKKEIDELWSMIRNLQGENKNLKNRLTTAKNEEITSNETAPVNDGEYQMIVDLKNVSIRQKDQKIKELQHDVEQSSSEVENLQNSIEKLIRQNKELLRKNGSLQKQGRILIQERNDLTKRVQQTEEDNFELRRILNDTSRACKDLEAQKNQLRDGDDVPRFTLAELREVLQEKNILKARVMELEEQLDFYRGKSTTSESQKDDELSNEECVVYGPINREPEEKLYPWKYQRKESGVRRFFRNLVTFNSSGFASPRRDSTSNNASTS
;
A
#
# COMPACT_ATOMS: atom_id res chain seq x y z
N MET A 1 33.25 14.84 -19.59
CA MET A 1 33.06 14.20 -18.28
C MET A 1 32.33 12.89 -18.52
N SER A 2 33.05 11.78 -18.49
CA SER A 2 32.53 10.45 -18.83
C SER A 2 31.63 9.96 -17.70
N ILE A 3 30.34 9.79 -17.97
CA ILE A 3 29.38 9.24 -17.02
C ILE A 3 29.55 7.71 -17.06
N THR A 4 30.30 7.19 -16.10
CA THR A 4 30.42 5.75 -15.84
C THR A 4 29.05 5.21 -15.47
N ILE A 5 28.48 4.38 -16.35
CA ILE A 5 27.26 3.60 -16.08
C ILE A 5 27.65 2.56 -15.03
N ALA A 6 27.21 2.78 -13.79
CA ALA A 6 27.37 1.81 -12.72
C ALA A 6 26.64 0.51 -13.11
N SER A 7 27.39 -0.59 -13.09
CA SER A 7 26.91 -1.95 -13.30
C SER A 7 25.80 -2.30 -12.29
N PRO A 8 24.90 -3.25 -12.61
CA PRO A 8 23.89 -3.71 -11.67
C PRO A 8 24.58 -4.35 -10.46
N LEU A 9 24.18 -3.95 -9.25
CA LEU A 9 24.62 -4.57 -8.00
C LEU A 9 24.45 -6.09 -8.08
N PRO A 10 25.51 -6.90 -7.93
CA PRO A 10 25.38 -8.31 -7.69
C PRO A 10 25.12 -8.54 -6.19
N ASN A 11 24.38 -9.62 -5.91
CA ASN A 11 24.22 -10.27 -4.60
C ASN A 11 23.05 -9.78 -3.74
N SER A 12 21.87 -10.32 -4.05
CA SER A 12 20.98 -10.79 -3.00
C SER A 12 21.77 -11.75 -2.08
N PRO A 13 21.69 -11.60 -0.74
CA PRO A 13 22.35 -12.52 0.18
C PRO A 13 21.82 -13.94 -0.06
N PRO A 14 22.60 -15.00 0.22
CA PRO A 14 22.11 -16.36 0.12
C PRO A 14 20.83 -16.47 0.95
N SER A 15 19.72 -16.81 0.29
CA SER A 15 18.43 -16.94 0.94
C SER A 15 18.57 -17.96 2.07
N SER A 16 18.44 -17.54 3.33
CA SER A 16 18.37 -18.47 4.43
C SER A 16 17.28 -19.51 4.12
N PRO A 17 17.56 -20.82 4.21
CA PRO A 17 16.58 -21.86 3.85
C PRO A 17 15.29 -21.74 4.67
N SER A 18 15.37 -21.15 5.87
CA SER A 18 14.24 -20.82 6.73
C SER A 18 13.25 -19.80 6.14
N ARG A 19 13.64 -18.96 5.17
CA ARG A 19 12.73 -18.00 4.49
C ARG A 19 11.89 -18.63 3.37
N GLN A 20 12.23 -19.87 2.98
CA GLN A 20 11.55 -20.59 1.89
C GLN A 20 10.49 -21.57 2.40
N ILE A 21 10.48 -21.85 3.71
CA ILE A 21 9.49 -22.73 4.33
C ILE A 21 8.10 -22.11 4.21
N THR A 22 7.19 -22.83 3.57
CA THR A 22 5.79 -22.48 3.37
C THR A 22 4.88 -23.10 4.42
N VAL A 23 3.65 -22.63 4.52
CA VAL A 23 2.65 -23.21 5.42
C VAL A 23 2.36 -24.67 5.07
N VAL A 24 2.44 -25.02 3.78
CA VAL A 24 2.27 -26.39 3.28
C VAL A 24 3.34 -27.32 3.85
N ASP A 25 4.61 -26.90 3.83
CA ASP A 25 5.73 -27.70 4.37
C ASP A 25 5.54 -27.98 5.87
N VAL A 26 4.98 -27.03 6.62
CA VAL A 26 4.68 -27.20 8.06
C VAL A 26 3.55 -28.20 8.29
N TYR A 27 2.55 -28.22 7.40
CA TYR A 27 1.46 -29.21 7.48
C TYR A 27 1.92 -30.61 7.11
N ASP A 28 2.79 -30.76 6.10
CA ASP A 28 3.38 -32.05 5.74
C ASP A 28 4.24 -32.60 6.89
N LEU A 29 5.03 -31.72 7.54
CA LEU A 29 5.80 -32.07 8.73
C LEU A 29 4.89 -32.49 9.89
N ALA A 30 3.81 -31.74 10.15
CA ALA A 30 2.84 -32.06 11.19
C ALA A 30 2.15 -33.42 10.96
N ALA A 31 1.80 -33.73 9.71
CA ALA A 31 1.21 -35.01 9.34
C ALA A 31 2.18 -36.18 9.55
N SER A 32 3.45 -36.01 9.13
CA SER A 32 4.49 -37.03 9.36
C SER A 32 4.73 -37.28 10.85
N ILE A 33 4.87 -36.21 11.64
CA ILE A 33 5.07 -36.30 13.10
C ILE A 33 3.86 -36.93 13.79
N GLY A 34 2.64 -36.59 13.36
CA GLY A 34 1.41 -37.18 13.88
C GLY A 34 1.37 -38.70 13.70
N LYS A 35 1.81 -39.18 12.52
CA LYS A 35 1.90 -40.62 12.23
C LYS A 35 2.93 -41.35 13.09
N ASP A 36 4.07 -40.71 13.37
CA ASP A 36 5.08 -41.27 14.27
C ASP A 36 4.57 -41.34 15.72
N PHE A 37 3.78 -40.35 16.16
CA PHE A 37 3.11 -40.40 17.46
C PHE A 37 2.05 -41.49 17.55
N GLU A 38 1.28 -41.77 16.49
CA GLU A 38 0.38 -42.92 16.44
C GLU A 38 1.14 -44.23 16.67
N LEU A 39 2.25 -44.44 15.96
CA LEU A 39 3.09 -45.64 16.11
C LEU A 39 3.64 -45.79 17.54
N LEU A 40 4.04 -44.68 18.17
CA LEU A 40 4.53 -44.68 19.55
C LEU A 40 3.41 -44.97 20.56
N ILE A 41 2.20 -44.46 20.34
CA ILE A 41 1.03 -44.78 21.16
C ILE A 41 0.70 -46.27 21.05
N ASP A 42 0.71 -46.82 19.85
CA ASP A 42 0.39 -48.22 19.60
C ASP A 42 1.38 -49.19 20.29
N GLN A 43 2.67 -48.84 20.32
CA GLN A 43 3.72 -49.69 20.92
C GLN A 43 3.92 -49.49 22.43
N TYR A 44 3.86 -48.24 22.91
CA TYR A 44 4.28 -47.88 24.27
C TYR A 44 3.18 -47.21 25.10
N GLY A 45 1.96 -47.09 24.56
CA GLY A 45 0.84 -46.44 25.21
C GLY A 45 0.94 -44.90 25.23
N LYS A 46 -0.22 -44.26 25.39
CA LYS A 46 -0.39 -42.80 25.29
C LYS A 46 0.42 -41.97 26.30
N GLU A 47 0.71 -42.53 27.47
CA GLU A 47 1.43 -41.85 28.55
C GLU A 47 2.87 -41.49 28.14
N SER A 48 3.45 -42.26 27.23
CA SER A 48 4.83 -42.08 26.74
C SER A 48 5.04 -40.76 26.00
N ILE A 49 3.98 -40.20 25.37
CA ILE A 49 4.06 -38.95 24.60
C ILE A 49 3.16 -37.83 25.13
N HIS A 50 2.37 -38.09 26.18
CA HIS A 50 1.39 -37.16 26.75
C HIS A 50 1.97 -35.75 27.03
N ASN A 51 3.17 -35.69 27.59
CA ASN A 51 3.83 -34.42 27.93
C ASN A 51 4.62 -33.79 26.77
N LEU A 52 4.95 -34.58 25.74
CA LEU A 52 5.75 -34.14 24.59
C LEU A 52 4.86 -33.56 23.48
N MET A 53 3.70 -34.18 23.24
CA MET A 53 2.77 -33.81 22.18
C MET A 53 2.34 -32.33 22.24
N PRO A 54 1.95 -31.75 23.40
CA PRO A 54 1.61 -30.33 23.48
C PRO A 54 2.78 -29.40 23.14
N LYS A 55 4.02 -29.80 23.47
CA LYS A 55 5.22 -29.01 23.17
C LYS A 55 5.54 -29.01 21.68
N VAL A 56 5.39 -30.17 21.04
CA VAL A 56 5.58 -30.32 19.59
C VAL A 56 4.50 -29.57 18.81
N ILE A 57 3.24 -29.66 19.23
CA ILE A 57 2.16 -28.84 18.67
C ILE A 57 2.50 -27.36 18.81
N SER A 58 2.90 -26.90 20.00
CA SER A 58 3.27 -25.49 20.21
C SER A 58 4.46 -25.04 19.34
N ALA A 59 5.43 -25.91 19.06
CA ALA A 59 6.56 -25.60 18.18
C ALA A 59 6.17 -25.58 16.70
N LEU A 60 5.26 -26.45 16.27
CA LEU A 60 4.71 -26.44 14.93
C LEU A 60 3.77 -25.24 14.70
N GLU A 61 3.04 -24.81 15.74
CA GLU A 61 2.22 -23.58 15.70
C GLU A 61 3.08 -22.31 15.53
N THR A 62 4.22 -22.23 16.22
CA THR A 62 5.13 -21.11 16.03
C THR A 62 5.77 -21.16 14.64
N LEU A 63 6.13 -22.35 14.15
CA LEU A 63 6.66 -22.53 12.80
C LEU A 63 5.63 -22.15 11.71
N GLU A 64 4.35 -22.53 11.88
CA GLU A 64 3.25 -22.12 10.99
C GLU A 64 3.08 -20.59 10.98
N ALA A 65 3.21 -19.94 12.14
CA ALA A 65 3.17 -18.49 12.21
C ALA A 65 4.35 -17.83 11.47
N PHE A 66 5.57 -18.36 11.62
CA PHE A 66 6.74 -17.89 10.87
C PHE A 66 6.60 -18.12 9.36
N ALA A 67 6.11 -19.29 8.94
CA ALA A 67 5.87 -19.60 7.54
C ALA A 67 4.83 -18.65 6.90
N ASN A 68 3.74 -18.35 7.61
CA ASN A 68 2.75 -17.35 7.18
C ASN A 68 3.34 -15.95 7.03
N VAL A 69 4.24 -15.54 7.92
CA VAL A 69 4.93 -14.24 7.83
C VAL A 69 5.88 -14.25 6.62
N ASN A 70 6.66 -15.31 6.44
CA ASN A 70 7.56 -15.45 5.29
C ASN A 70 6.81 -15.42 3.96
N GLU A 71 5.68 -16.09 3.82
CA GLU A 71 4.87 -16.05 2.60
C GLU A 71 4.38 -14.63 2.27
N LYS A 72 3.96 -13.87 3.30
CA LYS A 72 3.54 -12.47 3.13
C LYS A 72 4.72 -11.57 2.74
N GLU A 73 5.87 -11.73 3.40
CA GLU A 73 7.09 -10.99 3.05
C GLU A 73 7.54 -11.32 1.62
N ASN A 74 7.54 -12.60 1.25
CA ASN A 74 7.91 -13.04 -0.10
C ASN A 74 6.95 -12.49 -1.16
N ALA A 75 5.64 -12.47 -0.89
CA ALA A 75 4.65 -11.84 -1.77
C ALA A 75 4.93 -10.35 -1.96
N GLN A 76 5.23 -9.62 -0.88
CA GLN A 76 5.61 -8.21 -0.96
C GLN A 76 6.91 -7.99 -1.74
N ILE A 77 7.91 -8.85 -1.56
CA ILE A 77 9.16 -8.80 -2.32
C ILE A 77 8.87 -8.97 -3.82
N ILE A 78 8.04 -9.93 -4.20
CA ILE A 78 7.66 -10.17 -5.60
C ILE A 78 6.94 -8.93 -6.18
N ASP A 79 6.02 -8.32 -5.43
CA ASP A 79 5.30 -7.13 -5.89
C ASP A 79 6.21 -5.90 -6.02
N LEU A 80 7.15 -5.72 -5.09
CA LEU A 80 8.18 -4.69 -5.18
C LEU A 80 9.09 -4.91 -6.39
N GLN A 81 9.53 -6.15 -6.65
CA GLN A 81 10.33 -6.50 -7.81
C GLN A 81 9.60 -6.16 -9.13
N LYS A 82 8.32 -6.52 -9.26
CA LYS A 82 7.50 -6.15 -10.43
C LYS A 82 7.37 -4.64 -10.59
N THR A 83 7.21 -3.92 -9.48
CA THR A 83 7.10 -2.45 -9.49
C THR A 83 8.41 -1.82 -9.95
N ILE A 84 9.55 -2.31 -9.48
CA ILE A 84 10.88 -1.86 -9.91
C ILE A 84 11.05 -2.11 -11.42
N GLU A 85 10.73 -3.31 -11.91
CA GLU A 85 10.83 -3.64 -13.33
C GLU A 85 9.98 -2.69 -14.21
N CYS A 86 8.74 -2.42 -13.80
CA CYS A 86 7.87 -1.46 -14.48
C CYS A 86 8.47 -0.04 -14.50
N LEU A 87 9.00 0.43 -13.36
CA LEU A 87 9.60 1.76 -13.26
C LEU A 87 10.90 1.87 -14.07
N GLU A 88 11.72 0.83 -14.11
CA GLU A 88 12.93 0.78 -14.92
C GLU A 88 12.60 0.85 -16.42
N LYS A 89 11.58 0.11 -16.86
CA LYS A 89 11.08 0.16 -18.24
C LYS A 89 10.51 1.53 -18.59
N GLU A 90 9.71 2.13 -17.70
CA GLU A 90 9.17 3.48 -17.88
C GLU A 90 10.30 4.53 -17.98
N LYS A 91 11.33 4.41 -17.13
CA LYS A 91 12.52 5.27 -17.18
C LYS A 91 13.26 5.13 -18.51
N GLN A 92 13.43 3.92 -19.02
CA GLN A 92 14.06 3.67 -20.32
C GLN A 92 13.26 4.31 -21.47
N LEU A 93 11.93 4.13 -21.48
CA LEU A 93 11.05 4.73 -22.49
C LEU A 93 11.11 6.26 -22.46
N ARG A 94 11.05 6.88 -21.27
CA ARG A 94 11.20 8.34 -21.13
C ARG A 94 12.54 8.84 -21.65
N MET A 95 13.62 8.11 -21.38
CA MET A 95 14.95 8.46 -21.88
C MET A 95 15.03 8.35 -23.40
N GLN A 96 14.44 7.31 -23.99
CA GLN A 96 14.36 7.14 -25.44
C GLN A 96 13.54 8.24 -26.11
N ASP A 97 12.40 8.60 -25.53
CA ASP A 97 11.57 9.71 -26.02
C ASP A 97 12.31 11.04 -25.95
N LYS A 98 13.07 11.29 -24.87
CA LYS A 98 13.91 12.48 -24.76
C LYS A 98 14.96 12.55 -25.87
N LEU A 99 15.67 11.45 -26.13
CA LEU A 99 16.67 11.37 -27.20
C LEU A 99 16.04 11.57 -28.59
N ARG A 100 14.83 11.04 -28.81
CA ARG A 100 14.09 11.26 -30.05
C ARG A 100 13.76 12.74 -30.22
N LEU A 101 13.18 13.38 -29.21
CA LEU A 101 12.81 14.79 -29.28
C LEU A 101 14.05 15.69 -29.48
N GLU A 102 15.17 15.36 -28.85
CA GLU A 102 16.44 16.07 -29.07
C GLU A 102 16.91 15.97 -30.52
N LYS A 103 16.82 14.78 -31.12
CA LYS A 103 17.12 14.58 -32.54
C LYS A 103 16.17 15.35 -33.45
N ASP A 104 14.86 15.28 -33.17
CA ASP A 104 13.83 15.97 -33.98
C ASP A 104 14.05 17.50 -33.94
N ILE A 105 14.44 18.06 -32.79
CA ILE A 105 14.79 19.48 -32.66
C ILE A 105 15.98 19.84 -33.56
N VAL A 106 17.07 19.06 -33.50
CA VAL A 106 18.27 19.30 -34.32
C VAL A 106 17.92 19.23 -35.81
N GLU A 107 17.10 18.26 -36.22
CA GLU A 107 16.68 18.13 -37.62
C GLU A 107 15.87 19.34 -38.11
N VAL A 108 15.00 19.89 -37.25
CA VAL A 108 14.26 21.12 -37.52
C VAL A 108 15.17 22.35 -37.56
N GLU A 109 16.16 22.45 -36.67
CA GLU A 109 17.15 23.54 -36.71
C GLU A 109 17.99 23.50 -37.99
N GLU A 110 18.39 22.30 -38.43
CA GLU A 110 19.11 22.11 -39.69
C GLU A 110 18.26 22.46 -40.91
N SER A 111 16.96 22.15 -40.91
CA SER A 111 16.07 22.50 -42.03
C SER A 111 15.87 24.02 -42.13
N PHE A 112 15.64 24.70 -41.01
CA PHE A 112 15.55 26.18 -41.00
C PHE A 112 16.85 26.83 -41.45
N LYS A 113 18.01 26.28 -41.06
CA LYS A 113 19.29 26.81 -41.52
C LYS A 113 19.46 26.68 -43.04
N LYS A 114 19.07 25.54 -43.62
CA LYS A 114 19.08 25.34 -45.07
C LYS A 114 18.15 26.32 -45.78
N GLU A 115 16.93 26.51 -45.28
CA GLU A 115 15.97 27.46 -45.85
C GLU A 115 16.50 28.90 -45.80
N ILE A 116 17.12 29.30 -44.69
CA ILE A 116 17.78 30.61 -44.56
C ILE A 116 18.90 30.75 -45.62
N ASP A 117 19.76 29.75 -45.78
CA ASP A 117 20.85 29.77 -46.75
C ASP A 117 20.32 29.84 -48.20
N GLU A 118 19.23 29.13 -48.50
CA GLU A 118 18.54 29.16 -49.80
C GLU A 118 17.96 30.55 -50.09
N LEU A 119 17.25 31.14 -49.11
CA LEU A 119 16.71 32.50 -49.22
C LEU A 119 17.82 33.54 -49.41
N TRP A 120 18.94 33.41 -48.69
CA TRP A 120 20.11 34.26 -48.88
C TRP A 120 20.70 34.13 -50.29
N SER A 121 20.79 32.91 -50.81
CA SER A 121 21.23 32.67 -52.19
C SER A 121 20.28 33.31 -53.20
N MET A 122 18.97 33.20 -52.99
CA MET A 122 17.95 33.81 -53.84
C MET A 122 18.04 35.34 -53.84
N ILE A 123 18.19 35.95 -52.66
CA ILE A 123 18.39 37.41 -52.52
C ILE A 123 19.64 37.85 -53.28
N ARG A 124 20.75 37.11 -53.15
CA ARG A 124 22.00 37.41 -53.85
C ARG A 124 21.83 37.35 -55.37
N ASN A 125 21.13 36.34 -55.89
CA ASN A 125 20.84 36.20 -57.31
C ASN A 125 19.98 37.37 -57.83
N LEU A 126 18.86 37.68 -57.14
CA LEU A 126 17.98 38.80 -57.50
C LEU A 126 18.71 40.16 -57.44
N GLN A 127 19.58 40.37 -56.46
CA GLN A 127 20.42 41.57 -56.40
C GLN A 127 21.38 41.66 -57.58
N GLY A 128 21.97 40.54 -58.01
CA GLY A 128 22.82 40.44 -59.20
C GLY A 128 22.06 40.77 -60.48
N GLU A 129 20.87 40.19 -60.66
CA GLU A 129 20.00 40.45 -61.80
C GLU A 129 19.54 41.91 -61.84
N ASN A 130 19.09 42.47 -60.71
CA ASN A 130 18.71 43.87 -60.62
C ASN A 130 19.86 44.82 -60.98
N LYS A 131 21.10 44.48 -60.56
CA LYS A 131 22.29 45.24 -60.95
C LYS A 131 22.54 45.16 -62.46
N ASN A 132 22.39 43.97 -63.05
CA ASN A 132 22.53 43.78 -64.49
C ASN A 132 21.45 44.54 -65.28
N LEU A 133 20.18 44.45 -64.87
CA LEU A 133 19.07 45.19 -65.49
C LEU A 133 19.27 46.70 -65.37
N LYS A 134 19.72 47.19 -64.22
CA LYS A 134 20.07 48.60 -64.02
C LYS A 134 21.16 49.05 -64.99
N ASN A 135 22.22 48.24 -65.18
CA ASN A 135 23.29 48.53 -66.14
C ASN A 135 22.77 48.53 -67.59
N ARG A 136 21.88 47.60 -67.95
CA ARG A 136 21.23 47.57 -69.27
C ARG A 136 20.34 48.78 -69.50
N LEU A 137 19.54 49.18 -68.49
CA LEU A 137 18.69 50.37 -68.55
C LEU A 137 19.52 51.65 -68.71
N THR A 138 20.65 51.78 -68.00
CA THR A 138 21.54 52.94 -68.17
C THR A 138 22.21 52.95 -69.53
N THR A 139 22.45 51.79 -70.14
CA THR A 139 22.99 51.68 -71.50
C THR A 139 21.92 52.05 -72.54
N ALA A 140 20.69 51.54 -72.39
CA ALA A 140 19.56 51.89 -73.24
C ALA A 140 19.18 53.38 -73.15
N LYS A 141 19.31 53.99 -71.98
CA LYS A 141 19.09 55.44 -71.78
C LYS A 141 20.11 56.32 -72.49
N ASN A 142 21.26 55.76 -72.89
CA ASN A 142 22.26 56.45 -73.71
C ASN A 142 22.03 56.27 -75.22
N GLU A 143 21.06 55.46 -75.65
CA GLU A 143 20.79 55.14 -77.06
C GLU A 143 19.46 55.72 -77.61
N GLU A 144 18.66 56.44 -76.82
CA GLU A 144 17.42 57.07 -77.31
C GLU A 144 17.61 58.53 -77.75
N ILE A 145 18.28 58.75 -78.88
CA ILE A 145 17.99 59.88 -79.77
C ILE A 145 18.14 59.41 -81.22
N THR A 146 17.06 58.99 -81.86
CA THR A 146 16.76 59.32 -83.28
C THR A 146 15.36 58.85 -83.70
N SER A 147 14.64 59.77 -84.34
CA SER A 147 13.57 59.58 -85.34
C SER A 147 12.11 59.60 -84.86
N ASN A 148 11.55 60.81 -84.89
CA ASN A 148 10.17 61.07 -85.28
C ASN A 148 9.94 60.62 -86.75
N GLU A 149 8.75 60.15 -87.10
CA GLU A 149 7.74 60.95 -87.82
C GLU A 149 6.51 60.12 -88.20
N THR A 150 5.40 60.84 -88.19
CA THR A 150 4.01 60.51 -88.51
C THR A 150 3.80 60.04 -89.95
N ALA A 151 2.95 59.02 -90.13
CA ALA A 151 2.46 58.57 -91.45
C ALA A 151 0.92 58.50 -91.45
N PRO A 152 0.27 58.60 -92.63
CA PRO A 152 -1.17 58.84 -92.76
C PRO A 152 -2.01 57.56 -92.75
N VAL A 153 -3.20 57.70 -92.16
CA VAL A 153 -4.22 56.66 -91.99
C VAL A 153 -4.61 56.00 -93.31
N ASN A 154 -4.34 54.70 -93.42
CA ASN A 154 -4.72 53.84 -94.53
C ASN A 154 -5.46 52.60 -93.99
N ASP A 155 -6.30 51.95 -94.79
CA ASP A 155 -7.27 50.91 -94.40
C ASP A 155 -6.68 49.69 -93.62
N GLY A 156 -5.37 49.52 -93.63
CA GLY A 156 -4.63 48.57 -92.79
C GLY A 156 -4.56 48.95 -91.30
N GLU A 157 -4.77 50.21 -90.92
CA GLU A 157 -4.80 50.66 -89.52
C GLU A 157 -6.04 50.18 -88.78
N TYR A 158 -7.19 50.07 -89.48
CA TYR A 158 -8.38 49.47 -88.89
C TYR A 158 -8.15 47.99 -88.56
N GLN A 159 -7.51 47.25 -89.48
CA GLN A 159 -7.12 45.87 -89.25
C GLN A 159 -6.10 45.75 -88.10
N MET A 160 -5.11 46.66 -88.04
CA MET A 160 -4.15 46.71 -86.94
C MET A 160 -4.81 47.00 -85.58
N ILE A 161 -5.80 47.90 -85.52
CA ILE A 161 -6.58 48.19 -84.31
C ILE A 161 -7.42 46.97 -83.90
N VAL A 162 -8.03 46.27 -84.86
CA VAL A 162 -8.77 45.02 -84.60
C VAL A 162 -7.83 43.94 -84.06
N ASP A 163 -6.65 43.78 -84.64
CA ASP A 163 -5.64 42.82 -84.17
C ASP A 163 -5.08 43.20 -82.80
N LEU A 164 -4.81 44.48 -82.54
CA LEU A 164 -4.44 44.99 -81.22
C LEU A 164 -5.54 44.76 -80.17
N LYS A 165 -6.82 44.98 -80.54
CA LYS A 165 -7.97 44.70 -79.68
C LYS A 165 -8.07 43.20 -79.38
N ASN A 166 -7.89 42.34 -80.38
CA ASN A 166 -7.91 40.90 -80.22
C ASN A 166 -6.76 40.41 -79.34
N VAL A 167 -5.55 40.96 -79.50
CA VAL A 167 -4.40 40.67 -78.63
C VAL A 167 -4.66 41.17 -77.21
N SER A 168 -5.23 42.36 -77.02
CA SER A 168 -5.60 42.91 -75.71
C SER A 168 -6.67 42.06 -75.00
N ILE A 169 -7.67 41.56 -75.74
CA ILE A 169 -8.68 40.63 -75.22
C ILE A 169 -8.00 39.32 -74.80
N ARG A 170 -7.16 38.72 -75.65
CA ARG A 170 -6.42 37.49 -75.31
C ARG A 170 -5.51 37.68 -74.09
N GLN A 171 -4.85 38.82 -73.95
CA GLN A 171 -4.04 39.15 -72.77
C GLN A 171 -4.89 39.25 -71.50
N LYS A 172 -6.07 39.88 -71.58
CA LYS A 172 -7.01 39.96 -70.45
C LYS A 172 -7.56 38.58 -70.08
N ASP A 173 -7.96 37.78 -71.07
CA ASP A 173 -8.45 36.42 -70.84
C ASP A 173 -7.37 35.53 -70.21
N GLN A 174 -6.12 35.65 -70.67
CA GLN A 174 -4.99 34.95 -70.07
C GLN A 174 -4.77 35.40 -68.62
N LYS A 175 -4.84 36.71 -68.35
CA LYS A 175 -4.68 37.22 -66.98
C LYS A 175 -5.81 36.78 -66.05
N ILE A 176 -7.05 36.71 -66.56
CA ILE A 176 -8.19 36.19 -65.81
C ILE A 176 -7.96 34.73 -65.45
N LYS A 177 -7.45 33.90 -66.37
CA LYS A 177 -7.13 32.49 -66.08
C LYS A 177 -6.04 32.33 -65.04
N GLU A 178 -4.98 33.13 -65.10
CA GLU A 178 -3.92 33.13 -64.07
C GLU A 178 -4.50 33.48 -62.70
N LEU A 179 -5.28 34.56 -62.61
CA LEU A 179 -5.92 34.97 -61.35
C LEU A 179 -6.92 33.92 -60.84
N GLN A 180 -7.64 33.23 -61.73
CA GLN A 180 -8.53 32.12 -61.36
C GLN A 180 -7.75 30.95 -60.78
N HIS A 181 -6.65 30.56 -61.42
CA HIS A 181 -5.77 29.51 -60.92
C HIS A 181 -5.19 29.87 -59.54
N ASP A 182 -4.72 31.10 -59.35
CA ASP A 182 -4.19 31.58 -58.08
C ASP A 182 -5.24 31.56 -56.95
N VAL A 183 -6.50 31.91 -57.28
CA VAL A 183 -7.64 31.84 -56.36
C VAL A 183 -7.98 30.40 -56.00
N GLU A 184 -8.01 29.48 -56.98
CA GLU A 184 -8.26 28.06 -56.75
C GLU A 184 -7.17 27.42 -55.88
N GLN A 185 -5.90 27.75 -56.15
CA GLN A 185 -4.77 27.32 -55.33
C GLN A 185 -4.90 27.83 -53.90
N SER A 186 -5.15 29.13 -53.72
CA SER A 186 -5.35 29.74 -52.40
C SER A 186 -6.53 29.12 -51.66
N SER A 187 -7.64 28.80 -52.36
CA SER A 187 -8.80 28.12 -51.77
C SER A 187 -8.44 26.72 -51.27
N SER A 188 -7.68 25.94 -52.04
CA SER A 188 -7.21 24.62 -51.61
C SER A 188 -6.29 24.71 -50.39
N GLU A 189 -5.39 25.69 -50.34
CA GLU A 189 -4.54 25.94 -49.17
C GLU A 189 -5.36 26.28 -47.92
N VAL A 190 -6.39 27.14 -48.06
CA VAL A 190 -7.31 27.48 -46.97
C VAL A 190 -8.06 26.24 -46.46
N GLU A 191 -8.57 25.39 -47.35
CA GLU A 191 -9.25 24.14 -46.97
C GLU A 191 -8.30 23.17 -46.24
N ASN A 192 -7.06 23.04 -46.70
CA ASN A 192 -6.04 22.21 -46.05
C ASN A 192 -5.69 22.72 -44.64
N LEU A 193 -5.57 24.04 -44.47
CA LEU A 193 -5.35 24.67 -43.18
C LEU A 193 -6.57 24.50 -42.25
N GLN A 194 -7.79 24.67 -42.76
CA GLN A 194 -9.02 24.42 -41.99
C GLN A 194 -9.09 22.98 -41.49
N ASN A 195 -8.81 22.00 -42.35
CA ASN A 195 -8.75 20.58 -41.97
C ASN A 195 -7.71 20.31 -40.88
N SER A 196 -6.55 20.97 -40.96
CA SER A 196 -5.48 20.85 -39.97
C SER A 196 -5.89 21.46 -38.62
N ILE A 197 -6.54 22.63 -38.64
CA ILE A 197 -7.10 23.28 -37.45
C ILE A 197 -8.16 22.39 -36.80
N GLU A 198 -9.07 21.79 -37.58
CA GLU A 198 -10.07 20.87 -37.02
C GLU A 198 -9.45 19.65 -36.34
N LYS A 199 -8.41 19.06 -36.93
CA LYS A 199 -7.66 17.96 -36.31
C LYS A 199 -7.04 18.40 -34.97
N LEU A 200 -6.41 19.57 -34.94
CA LEU A 200 -5.84 20.15 -33.72
C LEU A 200 -6.90 20.41 -32.64
N ILE A 201 -8.07 20.93 -33.02
CA ILE A 201 -9.20 21.15 -32.09
C ILE A 201 -9.66 19.81 -31.48
N ARG A 202 -9.77 18.75 -32.27
CA ARG A 202 -10.15 17.41 -31.78
C ARG A 202 -9.09 16.86 -30.81
N GLN A 203 -7.81 16.95 -31.16
CA GLN A 203 -6.71 16.53 -30.29
C GLN A 203 -6.68 17.32 -28.98
N ASN A 204 -6.87 18.64 -29.03
CA ASN A 204 -6.89 19.49 -27.83
C ASN A 204 -8.07 19.11 -26.91
N LYS A 205 -9.27 18.89 -27.46
CA LYS A 205 -10.42 18.39 -26.69
C LYS A 205 -10.13 17.04 -26.01
N GLU A 206 -9.45 16.13 -26.70
CA GLU A 206 -9.06 14.84 -26.12
C GLU A 206 -8.03 15.01 -25.00
N LEU A 207 -7.02 15.86 -25.20
CA LEU A 207 -6.02 16.18 -24.17
C LEU A 207 -6.66 16.82 -22.93
N LEU A 208 -7.61 17.74 -23.10
CA LEU A 208 -8.36 18.32 -21.98
C LEU A 208 -9.15 17.25 -21.20
N ARG A 209 -9.78 16.30 -21.90
CA ARG A 209 -10.46 15.17 -21.25
C ARG A 209 -9.49 14.26 -20.50
N LYS A 210 -8.34 13.92 -21.10
CA LYS A 210 -7.28 13.12 -20.47
C LYS A 210 -6.72 13.81 -19.23
N ASN A 211 -6.41 15.11 -19.33
CA ASN A 211 -5.93 15.92 -18.21
C ASN A 211 -6.96 15.96 -17.08
N GLY A 212 -8.24 16.15 -17.39
CA GLY A 212 -9.31 16.10 -16.39
C GLY A 212 -9.43 14.73 -15.71
N SER A 213 -9.24 13.62 -16.44
CA SER A 213 -9.23 12.27 -15.85
C SER A 213 -8.02 12.04 -14.95
N LEU A 214 -6.83 12.43 -15.40
CA LEU A 214 -5.59 12.34 -14.62
C LEU A 214 -5.66 13.18 -13.34
N GLN A 215 -6.22 14.39 -13.41
CA GLN A 215 -6.43 15.23 -12.22
C GLN A 215 -7.37 14.57 -11.21
N LYS A 216 -8.44 13.90 -11.66
CA LYS A 216 -9.34 13.15 -10.77
C LYS A 216 -8.62 11.96 -10.12
N GLN A 217 -7.87 11.19 -10.90
CA GLN A 217 -7.05 10.09 -10.38
C GLN A 217 -6.03 10.60 -9.35
N GLY A 218 -5.35 11.71 -9.63
CA GLY A 218 -4.42 12.35 -8.70
C GLY A 218 -5.07 12.74 -7.37
N ARG A 219 -6.31 13.27 -7.39
CA ARG A 219 -7.05 13.58 -6.15
C ARG A 219 -7.36 12.33 -5.34
N ILE A 220 -7.76 11.23 -5.98
CA ILE A 220 -8.04 9.95 -5.32
C ILE A 220 -6.77 9.40 -4.67
N LEU A 221 -5.65 9.36 -5.40
CA LEU A 221 -4.37 8.89 -4.87
C LEU A 221 -3.89 9.73 -3.67
N ILE A 222 -4.08 11.06 -3.70
CA ILE A 222 -3.76 11.92 -2.57
C ILE A 222 -4.63 11.58 -1.35
N GLN A 223 -5.92 11.32 -1.55
CA GLN A 223 -6.83 10.91 -0.48
C GLN A 223 -6.42 9.56 0.12
N GLU A 224 -6.17 8.55 -0.72
CA GLU A 224 -5.71 7.22 -0.28
C GLU A 224 -4.38 7.29 0.48
N ARG A 225 -3.43 8.08 -0.01
CA ARG A 225 -2.17 8.35 0.69
C ARG A 225 -2.42 8.93 2.07
N ASN A 226 -3.29 9.94 2.19
CA ASN A 226 -3.60 10.57 3.48
C ASN A 226 -4.24 9.57 4.45
N ASP A 227 -5.13 8.70 3.97
CA ASP A 227 -5.79 7.68 4.78
C ASP A 227 -4.82 6.57 5.23
N LEU A 228 -3.84 6.23 4.39
CA LEU A 228 -2.74 5.33 4.77
C LEU A 228 -1.81 5.98 5.80
N THR A 229 -1.45 7.26 5.62
CA THR A 229 -0.63 7.99 6.60
C THR A 229 -1.29 8.05 7.97
N LYS A 230 -2.61 8.31 8.03
CA LYS A 230 -3.36 8.27 9.30
C LYS A 230 -3.35 6.89 9.95
N ARG A 231 -3.51 5.82 9.15
CA ARG A 231 -3.44 4.44 9.67
C ARG A 231 -2.06 4.12 10.22
N VAL A 232 -0.99 4.51 9.53
CA VAL A 232 0.38 4.34 10.02
C VAL A 232 0.59 5.10 11.33
N GLN A 233 0.19 6.37 11.39
CA GLN A 233 0.31 7.17 12.60
C GLN A 233 -0.43 6.53 13.79
N GLN A 234 -1.67 6.05 13.58
CA GLN A 234 -2.40 5.33 14.62
C GLN A 234 -1.65 4.09 15.09
N THR A 235 -1.11 3.28 14.17
CA THR A 235 -0.34 2.09 14.55
C THR A 235 0.97 2.43 15.27
N GLU A 236 1.58 3.59 15.00
CA GLU A 236 2.75 4.07 15.72
C GLU A 236 2.40 4.50 17.15
N GLU A 237 1.28 5.20 17.33
CA GLU A 237 0.73 5.58 18.64
C GLU A 237 0.39 4.33 19.47
N ASP A 238 -0.29 3.34 18.86
CA ASP A 238 -0.62 2.07 19.52
C ASP A 238 0.65 1.30 19.91
N ASN A 239 1.66 1.25 19.04
CA ASN A 239 2.95 0.62 19.35
C ASN A 239 3.68 1.34 20.48
N PHE A 240 3.62 2.66 20.51
CA PHE A 240 4.22 3.45 21.58
C PHE A 240 3.56 3.12 22.94
N GLU A 241 2.23 3.05 22.98
CA GLU A 241 1.51 2.72 24.22
C GLU A 241 1.76 1.27 24.66
N LEU A 242 1.76 0.30 23.73
CA LEU A 242 2.11 -1.09 24.03
C LEU A 242 3.54 -1.23 24.60
N ARG A 243 4.50 -0.49 24.06
CA ARG A 243 5.87 -0.46 24.60
C ARG A 243 5.93 0.15 25.99
N ARG A 244 5.12 1.19 26.26
CA ARG A 244 5.01 1.78 27.60
C ARG A 244 4.46 0.76 28.60
N ILE A 245 3.35 0.10 28.28
CA ILE A 245 2.74 -0.94 29.12
C ILE A 245 3.70 -2.12 29.33
N LEU A 246 4.43 -2.54 28.30
CA LEU A 246 5.42 -3.60 28.42
C LEU A 246 6.55 -3.23 29.38
N ASN A 247 7.02 -1.98 29.34
CA ASN A 247 8.05 -1.49 30.25
C ASN A 247 7.52 -1.41 31.69
N ASP A 248 6.31 -0.88 31.89
CA ASP A 248 5.68 -0.78 33.21
C ASP A 248 5.44 -2.16 33.83
N THR A 249 4.93 -3.12 33.04
CA THR A 249 4.74 -4.52 33.49
C THR A 249 6.06 -5.22 33.74
N SER A 250 7.09 -5.02 32.91
CA SER A 250 8.43 -5.57 33.14
C SER A 250 9.04 -5.05 34.45
N ARG A 251 8.84 -3.77 34.77
CA ARG A 251 9.27 -3.19 36.04
C ARG A 251 8.52 -3.81 37.22
N ALA A 252 7.20 -3.91 37.15
CA ALA A 252 6.39 -4.54 38.20
C ALA A 252 6.78 -6.02 38.43
N CYS A 253 7.08 -6.77 37.37
CA CYS A 253 7.57 -8.15 37.48
C CYS A 253 8.92 -8.22 38.22
N LYS A 254 9.86 -7.32 37.91
CA LYS A 254 11.16 -7.26 38.60
C LYS A 254 11.00 -6.90 40.07
N ASP A 255 10.11 -5.96 40.39
CA ASP A 255 9.85 -5.54 41.78
C ASP A 255 9.25 -6.71 42.59
N LEU A 256 8.29 -7.46 42.01
CA LEU A 256 7.73 -8.68 42.62
C LEU A 256 8.78 -9.78 42.81
N GLU A 257 9.66 -9.97 41.83
CA GLU A 257 10.74 -10.96 41.92
C GLU A 257 11.78 -10.58 42.98
N ALA A 258 12.11 -9.29 43.11
CA ALA A 258 12.94 -8.77 44.18
C ALA A 258 12.28 -8.99 45.56
N GLN A 259 10.97 -8.72 45.69
CA GLN A 259 10.22 -8.98 46.92
C GLN A 259 10.19 -10.48 47.27
N LYS A 260 9.98 -11.35 46.29
CA LYS A 260 10.03 -12.82 46.47
C LYS A 260 11.42 -13.29 46.91
N ASN A 261 12.49 -12.71 46.38
CA ASN A 261 13.85 -13.05 46.76
C ASN A 261 14.19 -12.54 48.18
N GLN A 262 13.74 -11.35 48.55
CA GLN A 262 13.83 -10.85 49.93
C GLN A 262 13.08 -11.74 50.92
N LEU A 263 11.90 -12.25 50.53
CA LEU A 263 11.19 -13.25 51.32
C LEU A 263 12.04 -14.52 51.43
N ARG A 264 12.59 -15.09 50.35
CA ARG A 264 13.39 -16.32 50.43
C ARG A 264 14.66 -16.25 51.30
N ASP A 265 15.31 -15.10 51.36
CA ASP A 265 16.55 -14.87 52.13
C ASP A 265 16.31 -14.36 53.56
N GLY A 266 15.06 -14.04 53.94
CA GLY A 266 14.73 -13.67 55.31
C GLY A 266 14.71 -14.89 56.24
N ASP A 267 15.41 -14.82 57.37
CA ASP A 267 15.34 -15.82 58.45
C ASP A 267 13.93 -15.94 59.08
N ASP A 268 13.03 -15.02 58.73
CA ASP A 268 11.67 -14.90 59.27
C ASP A 268 10.57 -15.52 58.37
N VAL A 269 10.94 -16.30 57.34
CA VAL A 269 9.95 -17.06 56.55
C VAL A 269 9.42 -18.22 57.39
N PRO A 270 8.10 -18.31 57.62
CA PRO A 270 7.54 -19.45 58.32
C PRO A 270 7.71 -20.72 57.47
N ARG A 271 8.62 -21.61 57.88
CA ARG A 271 8.92 -22.88 57.19
C ARG A 271 8.02 -24.00 57.70
N PHE A 272 6.71 -23.78 57.68
CA PHE A 272 5.79 -24.85 58.06
C PHE A 272 5.69 -25.89 56.94
N THR A 273 5.82 -27.15 57.30
CA THR A 273 5.49 -28.23 56.36
C THR A 273 3.96 -28.28 56.14
N LEU A 274 3.52 -28.80 55.00
CA LEU A 274 2.07 -29.01 54.74
C LEU A 274 1.40 -29.89 55.81
N ALA A 275 2.18 -30.74 56.49
CA ALA A 275 1.71 -31.56 57.60
C ALA A 275 1.48 -30.71 58.87
N GLU A 276 2.46 -29.90 59.27
CA GLU A 276 2.35 -28.98 60.41
C GLU A 276 1.18 -28.01 60.26
N LEU A 277 1.00 -27.45 59.06
CA LEU A 277 -0.13 -26.54 58.81
C LEU A 277 -1.48 -27.25 58.97
N ARG A 278 -1.59 -28.51 58.54
CA ARG A 278 -2.82 -29.30 58.73
C ARG A 278 -3.07 -29.61 60.20
N GLU A 279 -2.02 -29.95 60.93
CA GLU A 279 -2.08 -30.24 62.37
C GLU A 279 -2.53 -29.00 63.16
N VAL A 280 -1.91 -27.84 62.92
CA VAL A 280 -2.29 -26.57 63.54
C VAL A 280 -3.72 -26.17 63.16
N LEU A 281 -4.16 -26.38 61.92
CA LEU A 281 -5.55 -26.10 61.52
C LEU A 281 -6.54 -27.04 62.21
N GLN A 282 -6.19 -28.30 62.40
CA GLN A 282 -7.01 -29.27 63.11
C GLN A 282 -7.10 -28.94 64.60
N GLU A 283 -5.98 -28.59 65.22
CA GLU A 283 -5.91 -28.12 66.61
C GLU A 283 -6.72 -26.84 66.80
N LYS A 284 -6.61 -25.87 65.88
CA LYS A 284 -7.42 -24.64 65.86
C LYS A 284 -8.91 -24.96 65.81
N ASN A 285 -9.33 -25.92 65.00
CA ASN A 285 -10.74 -26.30 64.88
C ASN A 285 -11.25 -26.99 66.16
N ILE A 286 -10.44 -27.84 66.79
CA ILE A 286 -10.75 -28.48 68.08
C ILE A 286 -10.88 -27.43 69.18
N LEU A 287 -9.91 -26.51 69.27
CA LEU A 287 -9.92 -25.40 70.22
C LEU A 287 -11.12 -24.49 69.99
N LYS A 288 -11.46 -24.18 68.74
CA LYS A 288 -12.65 -23.39 68.41
C LYS A 288 -13.94 -24.08 68.87
N ALA A 289 -14.07 -25.38 68.66
CA ALA A 289 -15.21 -26.15 69.16
C ALA A 289 -15.27 -26.12 70.71
N ARG A 290 -14.12 -26.23 71.37
CA ARG A 290 -14.04 -26.17 72.84
C ARG A 290 -14.37 -24.79 73.38
N VAL A 291 -13.93 -23.72 72.69
CA VAL A 291 -14.29 -22.35 73.03
C VAL A 291 -15.79 -22.15 72.90
N MET A 292 -16.42 -22.62 71.82
CA MET A 292 -17.88 -22.55 71.67
C MET A 292 -18.62 -23.30 72.80
N GLU A 293 -18.15 -24.48 73.19
CA GLU A 293 -18.74 -25.24 74.30
C GLU A 293 -18.60 -24.51 75.65
N LEU A 294 -17.43 -23.89 75.89
CA LEU A 294 -17.19 -23.11 77.10
C LEU A 294 -17.97 -21.79 77.10
N GLU A 295 -18.12 -21.14 75.95
CA GLU A 295 -18.98 -19.96 75.76
C GLU A 295 -20.45 -20.33 76.02
N GLU A 296 -20.95 -21.46 75.51
CA GLU A 296 -22.30 -21.95 75.79
C GLU A 296 -22.51 -22.25 77.28
N GLN A 297 -21.53 -22.86 77.94
CA GLN A 297 -21.56 -23.08 79.38
C GLN A 297 -21.56 -21.75 80.15
N LEU A 298 -20.70 -20.81 79.76
CA LEU A 298 -20.65 -19.48 80.36
C LEU A 298 -21.97 -18.74 80.17
N ASP A 299 -22.57 -18.76 78.98
CA ASP A 299 -23.88 -18.16 78.69
C ASP A 299 -25.00 -18.81 79.52
N PHE A 300 -24.94 -20.12 79.73
CA PHE A 300 -25.88 -20.83 80.61
C PHE A 300 -25.76 -20.37 82.08
N TYR A 301 -24.55 -20.07 82.55
CA TYR A 301 -24.33 -19.57 83.90
C TYR A 301 -24.56 -18.06 84.02
N ARG A 302 -24.26 -17.27 82.98
CA ARG A 302 -24.51 -15.83 82.89
C ARG A 302 -26.00 -15.54 82.78
N GLY A 303 -26.76 -16.38 82.08
CA GLY A 303 -28.23 -16.33 82.02
C GLY A 303 -28.92 -16.73 83.34
N LYS A 304 -28.19 -17.30 84.31
CA LYS A 304 -28.69 -17.64 85.65
C LYS A 304 -28.26 -16.66 86.75
N SER A 305 -27.38 -15.72 86.45
CA SER A 305 -26.98 -14.64 87.35
C SER A 305 -27.34 -13.29 86.76
N THR A 306 -28.38 -12.64 87.31
CA THR A 306 -28.60 -11.18 87.32
C THR A 306 -28.83 -10.52 85.94
N THR A 307 -30.07 -10.17 85.55
CA THR A 307 -30.77 -8.92 85.91
C THR A 307 -29.86 -7.72 86.18
N SER A 308 -30.18 -6.61 85.50
CA SER A 308 -29.76 -5.22 85.77
C SER A 308 -28.52 -4.71 85.05
N GLU A 309 -28.80 -3.88 84.04
CA GLU A 309 -28.22 -2.54 83.81
C GLU A 309 -26.73 -2.33 84.12
N SER A 310 -25.95 -1.96 83.09
CA SER A 310 -25.47 -0.58 82.95
C SER A 310 -24.35 -0.45 81.92
N GLN A 311 -24.47 0.62 81.13
CA GLN A 311 -23.41 1.51 80.62
C GLN A 311 -22.46 0.90 79.57
N LYS A 312 -22.57 1.32 78.29
CA LYS A 312 -21.98 2.57 77.74
C LYS A 312 -20.54 2.73 78.20
N ASP A 313 -19.60 2.44 77.30
CA ASP A 313 -18.67 3.44 76.75
C ASP A 313 -17.87 2.83 75.58
N ASP A 314 -17.50 3.71 74.64
CA ASP A 314 -16.61 3.53 73.49
C ASP A 314 -17.08 2.72 72.26
N GLU A 315 -18.00 3.32 71.49
CA GLU A 315 -18.04 3.16 70.03
C GLU A 315 -17.91 4.53 69.36
N LEU A 316 -16.68 4.96 69.07
CA LEU A 316 -16.38 5.95 68.02
C LEU A 316 -14.87 6.00 67.73
N SER A 317 -14.34 4.88 67.25
CA SER A 317 -13.15 4.89 66.40
C SER A 317 -13.13 3.58 65.63
N ASN A 318 -13.56 3.60 64.36
CA ASN A 318 -13.19 2.65 63.31
C ASN A 318 -13.93 2.97 62.00
N GLU A 319 -13.83 4.19 61.50
CA GLU A 319 -13.98 4.40 60.06
C GLU A 319 -12.59 4.32 59.43
N GLU A 320 -12.16 3.08 59.20
CA GLU A 320 -11.06 2.75 58.31
C GLU A 320 -11.39 3.31 56.92
N CYS A 321 -10.74 4.42 56.55
CA CYS A 321 -10.87 4.99 55.22
C CYS A 321 -10.18 4.05 54.21
N VAL A 322 -10.93 3.04 53.74
CA VAL A 322 -10.51 2.15 52.66
C VAL A 322 -10.42 2.95 51.36
N VAL A 323 -9.21 3.42 51.06
CA VAL A 323 -8.89 4.05 49.77
C VAL A 323 -8.90 2.95 48.71
N TYR A 324 -10.04 2.78 48.04
CA TYR A 324 -10.11 1.99 46.81
C TYR A 324 -9.32 2.72 45.73
N GLY A 325 -8.11 2.24 45.45
CA GLY A 325 -7.35 2.63 44.27
C GLY A 325 -8.14 2.34 42.99
N PRO A 326 -7.80 2.99 41.85
CA PRO A 326 -8.47 2.74 40.58
C PRO A 326 -8.49 1.24 40.30
N ILE A 327 -9.69 0.68 40.14
CA ILE A 327 -9.86 -0.75 39.88
C ILE A 327 -8.98 -1.12 38.68
N ASN A 328 -8.13 -2.14 38.83
CA ASN A 328 -7.30 -2.61 37.73
C ASN A 328 -8.22 -2.89 36.54
N ARG A 329 -8.11 -2.10 35.47
CA ARG A 329 -8.88 -2.35 34.26
C ARG A 329 -8.55 -3.76 33.78
N GLU A 330 -9.57 -4.58 33.61
CA GLU A 330 -9.38 -5.91 33.09
C GLU A 330 -8.63 -5.81 31.74
N PRO A 331 -7.61 -6.67 31.52
CA PRO A 331 -6.89 -6.70 30.26
C PRO A 331 -7.86 -6.75 29.08
N GLU A 332 -7.59 -6.02 27.99
CA GLU A 332 -8.45 -6.02 26.80
C GLU A 332 -8.73 -7.44 26.25
N GLU A 333 -7.77 -8.35 26.45
CA GLU A 333 -7.87 -9.76 26.12
C GLU A 333 -8.99 -10.50 26.87
N LYS A 334 -9.32 -10.05 28.08
CA LYS A 334 -10.46 -10.56 28.87
C LYS A 334 -11.78 -9.88 28.50
N LEU A 335 -11.76 -8.59 28.15
CA LEU A 335 -12.95 -7.87 27.69
C LEU A 335 -13.41 -8.33 26.30
N TYR A 336 -12.47 -8.70 25.43
CA TYR A 336 -12.74 -9.17 24.07
C TYR A 336 -12.01 -10.48 23.76
N PRO A 337 -12.37 -11.61 24.42
CA PRO A 337 -11.69 -12.89 24.22
C PRO A 337 -11.70 -13.33 22.75
N TRP A 338 -12.78 -13.02 22.02
CA TRP A 338 -12.94 -13.33 20.59
C TRP A 338 -12.02 -12.53 19.66
N LYS A 339 -11.55 -11.33 20.05
CA LYS A 339 -10.63 -10.52 19.23
C LYS A 339 -9.20 -11.07 19.26
N TYR A 340 -8.80 -11.61 20.41
CA TYR A 340 -7.45 -12.13 20.67
C TYR A 340 -7.39 -13.65 20.68
N GLN A 341 -8.51 -14.32 20.40
CA GLN A 341 -8.56 -15.75 20.21
C GLN A 341 -7.62 -16.11 19.06
N ARG A 342 -6.51 -16.79 19.38
CA ARG A 342 -5.67 -17.41 18.36
C ARG A 342 -6.61 -18.26 17.50
N LYS A 343 -6.73 -17.91 16.23
CA LYS A 343 -7.38 -18.78 15.25
C LYS A 343 -6.76 -20.16 15.42
N GLU A 344 -7.59 -21.19 15.54
CA GLU A 344 -7.07 -22.54 15.73
C GLU A 344 -6.07 -22.84 14.62
N SER A 345 -4.83 -23.13 15.01
CA SER A 345 -3.79 -23.55 14.10
C SER A 345 -4.27 -24.76 13.31
N GLY A 346 -4.02 -24.76 12.00
CA GLY A 346 -4.33 -25.90 11.14
C GLY A 346 -3.60 -27.17 11.62
N VAL A 347 -2.43 -26.99 12.26
CA VAL A 347 -1.60 -28.06 12.82
C VAL A 347 -2.37 -28.89 13.85
N ARG A 348 -3.24 -28.28 14.67
CA ARG A 348 -3.99 -29.01 15.71
C ARG A 348 -4.89 -30.11 15.16
N ARG A 349 -5.32 -29.99 13.90
CA ARG A 349 -6.18 -30.99 13.24
C ARG A 349 -5.49 -32.35 13.10
N PHE A 350 -4.17 -32.36 12.89
CA PHE A 350 -3.39 -33.59 12.73
C PHE A 350 -3.21 -34.38 14.04
N PHE A 351 -3.38 -33.72 15.19
CA PHE A 351 -3.25 -34.36 16.51
C PHE A 351 -4.59 -34.54 17.23
N ARG A 352 -5.70 -34.08 16.64
CA ARG A 352 -7.02 -34.03 17.30
C ARG A 352 -7.48 -35.39 17.81
N ASN A 353 -7.31 -36.44 17.00
CA ASN A 353 -7.70 -37.81 17.34
C ASN A 353 -6.83 -38.42 18.45
N LEU A 354 -5.60 -37.94 18.62
CA LEU A 354 -4.66 -38.38 19.64
C LEU A 354 -4.92 -37.69 20.99
N VAL A 355 -5.48 -36.47 20.95
CA VAL A 355 -5.81 -35.67 22.14
C VAL A 355 -7.19 -36.04 22.73
N THR A 356 -8.18 -36.42 21.91
CA THR A 356 -9.55 -36.72 22.38
C THR A 356 -9.73 -38.08 23.07
N PHE A 357 -8.73 -38.96 23.11
CA PHE A 357 -8.80 -40.23 23.84
C PHE A 357 -8.89 -40.10 25.37
N ASN A 358 -8.94 -38.87 25.91
CA ASN A 358 -9.10 -38.58 27.34
C ASN A 358 -10.48 -38.00 27.73
N SER A 359 -11.44 -37.84 26.81
CA SER A 359 -12.77 -37.30 27.15
C SER A 359 -13.93 -38.29 27.02
N SER A 360 -13.66 -39.57 26.76
CA SER A 360 -14.69 -40.62 26.77
C SER A 360 -15.05 -41.04 28.20
N GLY A 361 -15.73 -40.16 28.91
CA GLY A 361 -16.47 -40.45 30.14
C GLY A 361 -17.65 -39.50 30.20
N PHE A 362 -18.85 -40.00 29.90
CA PHE A 362 -20.14 -39.30 29.80
C PHE A 362 -20.45 -38.57 28.48
N ALA A 363 -20.87 -39.32 27.47
CA ALA A 363 -21.90 -38.86 26.54
C ALA A 363 -22.70 -40.05 26.02
N SER A 364 -23.95 -40.18 26.49
CA SER A 364 -24.93 -41.14 25.93
C SER A 364 -25.28 -40.78 24.47
N PRO A 365 -25.56 -41.77 23.61
CA PRO A 365 -25.92 -41.49 22.22
C PRO A 365 -27.35 -40.97 22.14
N ARG A 366 -27.54 -39.71 21.75
CA ARG A 366 -28.86 -39.22 21.33
C ARG A 366 -29.09 -39.57 19.86
N ARG A 367 -30.18 -40.31 19.65
CA ARG A 367 -30.79 -40.65 18.35
C ARG A 367 -31.00 -39.41 17.50
N ASP A 368 -30.61 -39.49 16.24
CA ASP A 368 -31.09 -38.62 15.18
C ASP A 368 -32.58 -38.88 14.93
N SER A 369 -33.39 -37.84 15.07
CA SER A 369 -34.74 -37.76 14.52
C SER A 369 -34.81 -36.56 13.59
N THR A 370 -34.67 -36.84 12.30
CA THR A 370 -34.94 -35.92 11.20
C THR A 370 -36.42 -35.57 11.15
N SER A 371 -36.78 -34.31 11.41
CA SER A 371 -38.09 -33.75 11.05
C SER A 371 -37.91 -32.75 9.90
N ASN A 372 -38.36 -33.18 8.72
CA ASN A 372 -38.64 -32.34 7.57
C ASN A 372 -39.60 -31.21 7.96
N ASN A 373 -39.25 -29.96 7.65
CA ASN A 373 -40.24 -28.90 7.50
C ASN A 373 -40.28 -28.48 6.04
N ALA A 374 -41.38 -28.87 5.41
CA ALA A 374 -41.82 -28.47 4.10
C ALA A 374 -42.15 -26.97 4.08
N SER A 375 -41.75 -26.33 2.99
CA SER A 375 -42.17 -25.00 2.58
C SER A 375 -43.67 -24.99 2.27
N THR A 376 -44.39 -24.00 2.80
CA THR A 376 -45.72 -23.64 2.29
C THR A 376 -45.81 -22.13 2.13
N SER A 377 -46.12 -21.78 0.88
CA SER A 377 -46.94 -20.65 0.40
C SER A 377 -46.43 -19.23 0.56
#